data_AF-A0AAW4D0U6-F1
#
_entry.id   AF-A0AAW4D0U6-F1
#
_cell.length_a   1.000
_cell.length_b   1.000
_cell.length_c   1.000
_cell.angle_alpha   90.00
_cell.angle_beta   90.00
_cell.angle_gamma   90.00
#
_symmetry.space_group_name_H-M   'P 1'
#
loop_
_entity.id
_entity.type
_entity.pdbx_description
1 polymer ?
#
loop_
_entity_poly.entity_id
_entity_poly.type
_entity_poly.pdbx_seq_one_letter_code
_entity_poly.pdbx_strand_id
1 'polypeptide(L)'
;MQKAPSGVVTLPAWLNRPVKKLYNTRSGGQYRPDEVALAFALSLRVHDSADHLRRLARRLVDKVCLEHQPNMKRLAREPDDAKVFDAALKIINRVCDLLEYAPGTRFVRNGGDDGSDAAAA
;
A
#
# COMPACT_ATOMS: atom_id res chain seq x y z
N MET A 1 12.63 -23.82 -22.03
CA MET A 1 12.70 -22.53 -21.30
C MET A 1 11.39 -22.34 -20.55
N GLN A 2 11.40 -22.40 -19.21
CA GLN A 2 10.20 -22.08 -18.43
C GLN A 2 9.96 -20.56 -18.54
N LYS A 3 8.76 -20.18 -18.96
CA LYS A 3 8.36 -18.78 -19.14
C LYS A 3 8.24 -18.16 -17.74
N ALA A 4 9.10 -17.20 -17.41
CA ALA A 4 9.00 -16.48 -16.15
C ALA A 4 7.57 -15.91 -16.01
N PRO A 5 6.89 -16.08 -14.86
CA PRO A 5 5.55 -15.56 -14.68
C PRO A 5 5.58 -14.05 -14.93
N SER A 6 4.80 -13.59 -15.91
CA SER A 6 4.69 -12.16 -16.16
C SER A 6 4.13 -11.51 -14.91
N GLY A 7 4.88 -10.61 -14.27
CA GLY A 7 4.44 -9.85 -13.08
C GLY A 7 3.33 -8.83 -13.37
N VAL A 8 2.55 -9.04 -14.42
CA VAL A 8 1.43 -8.19 -14.84
C VAL A 8 0.20 -8.62 -14.05
N VAL A 9 -0.30 -7.72 -13.22
CA VAL A 9 -1.54 -7.90 -12.45
C VAL A 9 -2.66 -7.16 -13.16
N THR A 10 -3.72 -7.86 -13.58
CA THR A 10 -4.91 -7.26 -14.15
C THR A 10 -5.82 -6.75 -13.03
N LEU A 11 -6.09 -5.44 -13.03
CA LEU A 11 -6.94 -4.81 -12.03
C LEU A 11 -8.43 -4.92 -12.41
N PRO A 12 -9.35 -5.07 -11.44
CA PRO A 12 -10.77 -5.08 -11.71
C PRO A 12 -11.24 -3.73 -12.30
N ALA A 13 -12.16 -3.77 -13.26
CA ALA A 13 -12.65 -2.56 -13.95
C ALA A 13 -13.29 -1.51 -13.02
N TRP A 14 -13.82 -1.92 -11.87
CA TRP A 14 -14.40 -1.01 -10.88
C TRP A 14 -13.36 -0.13 -10.17
N LEU A 15 -12.08 -0.51 -10.18
CA LEU A 15 -10.99 0.29 -9.62
C LEU A 15 -10.62 1.49 -10.51
N ASN A 16 -10.97 1.44 -11.80
CA ASN A 16 -10.79 2.56 -12.73
C ASN A 16 -11.83 3.68 -12.53
N ARG A 17 -12.76 3.53 -11.57
CA ARG A 17 -13.71 4.59 -11.26
C ARG A 17 -12.97 5.77 -10.64
N PRO A 18 -13.25 7.02 -11.06
CA PRO A 18 -12.66 8.17 -10.42
C PRO A 18 -13.11 8.20 -8.95
N VAL A 19 -12.23 7.83 -8.02
CA VAL A 19 -12.49 8.07 -6.60
C VAL A 19 -12.71 9.58 -6.46
N LYS A 20 -13.85 10.00 -5.89
CA LYS A 20 -14.11 11.40 -5.55
C LYS A 20 -12.85 11.93 -4.87
N LYS A 21 -12.42 13.17 -5.17
CA LYS A 21 -11.24 13.82 -4.56
C LYS A 21 -11.46 13.95 -3.03
N LEU A 22 -11.33 12.86 -2.30
CA LEU A 22 -11.36 12.79 -0.84
C LEU A 22 -10.03 13.30 -0.29
N TYR A 23 -8.95 13.17 -1.07
CA TYR A 23 -7.69 13.82 -0.81
C TYR A 23 -7.68 15.23 -1.41
N ASN A 24 -8.10 16.20 -0.58
CA ASN A 24 -7.86 17.63 -0.77
C ASN A 24 -6.37 17.95 -0.58
N THR A 25 -5.50 17.38 -1.41
CA THR A 25 -4.10 17.81 -1.47
C THR A 25 -4.03 18.98 -2.44
N ARG A 26 -3.57 20.15 -1.95
CA ARG A 26 -3.46 21.36 -2.79
C ARG A 26 -2.41 21.21 -3.89
N SER A 27 -1.50 20.25 -3.72
CA SER A 27 -0.30 20.08 -4.54
C SER A 27 -0.44 19.08 -5.69
N GLY A 28 -1.46 18.22 -5.71
CA GLY A 28 -1.76 17.29 -6.82
C GLY A 28 -0.61 16.36 -7.21
N GLY A 29 -0.43 15.24 -6.49
CA GLY A 29 0.52 14.19 -6.86
C GLY A 29 0.14 13.44 -8.15
N GLN A 30 1.14 12.87 -8.83
CA GLN A 30 0.93 12.05 -10.03
C GLN A 30 0.13 10.77 -9.72
N TYR A 31 0.37 10.18 -8.56
CA TYR A 31 -0.38 9.01 -8.09
C TYR A 31 -1.34 9.36 -6.98
N ARG A 32 -2.51 8.75 -7.06
CA ARG A 32 -3.55 8.85 -6.06
C ARG A 32 -3.24 7.94 -4.87
N PRO A 33 -3.78 8.23 -3.68
CA PRO A 33 -3.51 7.41 -2.50
C PRO A 33 -3.98 5.96 -2.61
N ASP A 34 -5.06 5.69 -3.36
CA ASP A 34 -5.50 4.33 -3.70
C ASP A 34 -4.47 3.56 -4.52
N GLU A 35 -3.88 4.19 -5.54
CA GLU A 35 -2.82 3.59 -6.36
C GLU A 35 -1.56 3.30 -5.54
N VAL A 36 -1.19 4.22 -4.65
CA VAL A 36 -0.06 4.07 -3.73
C VAL A 36 -0.30 2.91 -2.76
N ALA A 37 -1.47 2.88 -2.11
CA ALA A 37 -1.85 1.81 -1.19
C ALA A 37 -1.86 0.45 -1.90
N LEU A 38 -2.42 0.38 -3.11
CA LEU A 38 -2.40 -0.83 -3.92
C LEU A 38 -0.98 -1.30 -4.23
N ALA A 39 -0.06 -0.39 -4.61
CA ALA A 39 1.32 -0.74 -4.89
C ALA A 39 2.03 -1.32 -3.65
N PHE A 40 1.79 -0.76 -2.46
CA PHE A 40 2.30 -1.30 -1.19
C PHE A 40 1.68 -2.67 -0.87
N ALA A 41 0.37 -2.84 -1.02
CA ALA A 41 -0.33 -4.10 -0.76
C ALA A 41 0.17 -5.22 -1.69
N LEU A 42 0.34 -4.93 -2.99
CA LEU A 42 0.90 -5.88 -3.95
C LEU A 42 2.36 -6.22 -3.63
N SER A 43 3.16 -5.22 -3.24
CA SER A 43 4.56 -5.46 -2.85
C SER A 43 4.68 -6.37 -1.62
N LEU A 44 3.81 -6.18 -0.63
CA LEU A 44 3.71 -7.07 0.53
C LEU A 44 3.30 -8.48 0.09
N ARG A 45 2.27 -8.63 -0.74
CA ARG A 45 1.80 -9.95 -1.17
C ARG A 45 2.80 -10.73 -2.02
N VAL A 46 3.54 -10.05 -2.91
CA VAL A 46 4.42 -10.70 -3.88
C VAL A 46 5.85 -10.88 -3.35
N HIS A 47 6.37 -9.89 -2.63
CA HIS A 47 7.78 -9.87 -2.25
C HIS A 47 8.03 -10.01 -0.75
N ASP A 48 7.05 -9.64 0.07
CA ASP A 48 7.10 -9.67 1.54
C ASP A 48 8.45 -9.21 2.15
N SER A 49 9.02 -8.12 1.60
CA SER A 49 10.39 -7.68 1.90
C SER A 49 10.45 -6.19 2.22
N ALA A 50 11.02 -5.84 3.38
CA ALA A 50 11.22 -4.45 3.80
C ALA A 50 12.08 -3.66 2.80
N ASP A 51 13.12 -4.28 2.24
CA ASP A 51 13.96 -3.65 1.22
C ASP A 51 13.22 -3.37 -0.09
N HIS A 52 12.24 -4.21 -0.44
CA HIS A 52 11.35 -3.91 -1.55
C HIS A 52 10.48 -2.69 -1.24
N LEU A 53 9.93 -2.60 -0.04
CA LEU A 53 9.11 -1.47 0.41
C LEU A 53 9.91 -0.16 0.47
N ARG A 54 11.15 -0.19 0.95
CA ARG A 54 12.07 0.97 0.92
C ARG A 54 12.35 1.42 -0.50
N ARG A 55 12.63 0.48 -1.42
CA ARG A 55 12.84 0.79 -2.85
C ARG A 55 11.58 1.34 -3.50
N LEU A 56 10.41 0.80 -3.16
CA LEU A 56 9.13 1.32 -3.64
C LEU A 56 8.92 2.75 -3.14
N ALA A 57 9.11 3.01 -1.85
CA ALA A 57 9.00 4.34 -1.27
C ALA A 57 9.90 5.33 -2.00
N ARG A 58 11.18 5.01 -2.23
CA ARG A 58 12.10 5.86 -3.02
C ARG A 58 11.57 6.21 -4.41
N ARG A 59 10.93 5.27 -5.11
CA ARG A 59 10.36 5.50 -6.45
C ARG A 59 9.08 6.33 -6.44
N LEU A 60 8.36 6.33 -5.32
CA LEU A 60 7.08 7.02 -5.15
C LEU A 60 7.22 8.41 -4.52
N VAL A 61 8.32 8.73 -3.84
CA VAL A 61 8.54 10.01 -3.12
C VAL A 61 8.16 11.22 -3.98
N ASP A 62 8.62 11.28 -5.23
CA ASP A 62 8.39 12.46 -6.09
C ASP A 62 7.06 12.40 -6.86
N LYS A 63 6.30 11.31 -6.71
CA LYS A 63 5.04 11.05 -7.42
C LYS A 63 3.81 11.19 -6.53
N VAL A 64 4.00 11.26 -5.22
CA VAL A 64 2.94 11.56 -4.25
C VAL A 64 2.86 13.06 -3.97
N CYS A 65 1.73 13.48 -3.41
CA CYS A 65 1.50 14.87 -3.00
C CYS A 65 2.55 15.36 -2.00
N LEU A 66 2.86 16.67 -2.03
CA LEU A 66 3.90 17.30 -1.20
C LEU A 66 3.75 16.99 0.29
N GLU A 67 2.51 16.92 0.77
CA GLU A 67 2.13 16.62 2.15
C GLU A 67 2.56 15.20 2.59
N HIS A 68 2.71 14.27 1.64
CA HIS A 68 3.06 12.88 1.91
C HIS A 68 4.53 12.54 1.61
N GLN A 69 5.25 13.40 0.90
CA GLN A 69 6.67 13.17 0.57
C GLN A 69 7.57 12.99 1.79
N PRO A 70 7.43 13.76 2.90
CA PRO A 70 8.27 13.57 4.09
C PRO A 70 8.12 12.17 4.68
N ASN A 71 6.90 11.64 4.72
CA ASN A 71 6.65 10.30 5.24
C ASN A 71 7.26 9.23 4.32
N MET A 72 7.13 9.39 2.99
CA MET A 72 7.77 8.49 2.03
C MET A 72 9.31 8.53 2.12
N LYS A 73 9.90 9.71 2.30
CA LYS A 73 11.36 9.88 2.50
C LYS A 73 11.83 9.21 3.78
N ARG A 74 11.06 9.31 4.87
CA ARG A 74 11.35 8.63 6.13
C ARG A 74 11.29 7.11 5.95
N LEU A 75 10.20 6.59 5.37
CA LEU A 75 10.03 5.16 5.10
C LEU A 75 11.16 4.59 4.23
N ALA A 76 11.58 5.34 3.21
CA ALA A 76 12.68 4.98 2.32
C ALA A 76 14.05 4.84 3.01
N ARG A 77 14.23 5.47 4.18
CA ARG A 77 15.49 5.52 4.95
C ARG A 77 15.43 4.77 6.27
N GLU A 78 14.26 4.24 6.65
CA GLU A 78 14.05 3.58 7.93
C GLU A 78 14.91 2.31 8.03
N PRO A 79 15.86 2.22 8.99
CA PRO A 79 16.71 1.04 9.14
C PRO A 79 15.97 -0.16 9.73
N ASP A 80 14.92 0.06 10.51
CA ASP A 80 14.18 -1.01 11.19
C ASP A 80 13.10 -1.63 10.30
N ASP A 81 13.27 -2.91 9.95
CA ASP A 81 12.36 -3.65 9.09
C ASP A 81 10.93 -3.71 9.66
N ALA A 82 10.77 -3.88 10.98
CA ALA A 82 9.47 -3.96 11.62
C ALA A 82 8.70 -2.64 11.43
N LYS A 83 9.38 -1.51 11.60
CA LYS A 83 8.79 -0.18 11.37
C LYS A 83 8.43 0.05 9.90
N VAL A 84 9.21 -0.50 8.96
CA VAL A 84 8.87 -0.42 7.54
C VAL A 84 7.58 -1.16 7.23
N PHE A 85 7.41 -2.37 7.78
CA PHE A 85 6.17 -3.14 7.62
C PHE A 85 4.98 -2.42 8.27
N ASP A 86 5.12 -1.95 9.51
CA ASP A 86 4.06 -1.22 10.21
C ASP A 86 3.64 0.05 9.48
N ALA A 87 4.60 0.80 8.94
CA ALA A 87 4.32 1.99 8.17
C ALA A 87 3.58 1.66 6.87
N ALA A 88 3.97 0.60 6.15
CA ALA A 88 3.28 0.14 4.95
C ALA A 88 1.84 -0.28 5.26
N LEU A 89 1.62 -1.08 6.32
CA LEU A 89 0.29 -1.51 6.75
C LEU A 89 -0.58 -0.32 7.18
N LYS A 90 -0.02 0.67 7.88
CA LYS A 90 -0.73 1.91 8.25
C LYS A 90 -1.18 2.69 7.02
N ILE A 91 -0.34 2.80 5.99
CA ILE A 91 -0.70 3.48 4.73
C ILE A 91 -1.86 2.77 4.05
N ILE A 92 -1.78 1.44 3.90
CA ILE A 92 -2.82 0.64 3.23
C ILE A 92 -4.14 0.77 3.98
N ASN A 93 -4.15 0.46 5.28
CA ASN A 93 -5.37 0.46 6.08
C ASN A 93 -6.01 1.85 6.16
N ARG A 94 -5.21 2.91 6.29
CA ARG A 94 -5.74 4.28 6.32
C ARG A 94 -6.45 4.64 5.02
N VAL A 95 -5.90 4.22 3.87
CA VAL A 95 -6.54 4.46 2.56
C VAL A 95 -7.79 3.61 2.41
N CYS A 96 -7.77 2.35 2.85
CA CYS A 96 -8.97 1.51 2.86
C CYS A 96 -10.09 2.11 3.70
N ASP A 97 -9.79 2.58 4.92
CA ASP A 97 -10.77 3.24 5.80
C ASP A 97 -11.35 4.50 5.15
N LEU A 98 -10.49 5.35 4.57
CA LEU A 98 -10.92 6.61 3.95
C LEU A 98 -11.78 6.42 2.70
N LEU A 99 -11.59 5.31 2.00
CA LEU A 99 -12.32 4.98 0.78
C LEU A 99 -13.46 3.99 1.02
N GLU A 100 -13.69 3.63 2.29
CA GLU A 100 -14.68 2.65 2.71
C GLU A 100 -14.52 1.31 1.95
N TYR A 101 -13.27 0.95 1.63
CA TYR A 101 -12.96 -0.35 1.05
C TYR A 101 -12.99 -1.39 2.16
N ALA A 102 -13.99 -2.28 2.11
CA ALA A 102 -14.24 -3.33 3.12
C ALA A 102 -14.19 -2.77 4.56
N PRO A 103 -15.13 -1.89 4.95
CA PRO A 103 -15.11 -1.25 6.26
C PRO A 103 -15.10 -2.28 7.39
N GLY A 104 -14.21 -2.10 8.36
CA GLY A 104 -14.05 -3.01 9.50
C GLY A 104 -13.08 -4.18 9.24
N THR A 105 -12.62 -4.38 8.00
CA THR A 105 -11.58 -5.37 7.68
C THR A 105 -10.22 -4.70 7.58
N ARG A 106 -9.21 -5.23 8.28
CA ARG A 106 -7.83 -4.75 8.17
C ARG A 106 -7.05 -5.59 7.18
N PHE A 107 -6.28 -4.93 6.32
CA PHE A 107 -5.23 -5.57 5.55
C PHE A 107 -4.14 -6.05 6.51
N VAL A 108 -3.91 -7.36 6.49
CA VAL A 108 -2.84 -8.03 7.22
C VAL A 108 -1.75 -8.53 6.26
N ARG A 109 -0.52 -8.53 6.76
CA ARG A 109 0.63 -9.12 6.07
C ARG A 109 0.45 -10.64 6.02
N ASN A 110 1.01 -11.30 5.00
CA ASN A 110 1.02 -12.76 4.92
C ASN A 110 1.59 -13.37 6.22
N GLY A 111 0.84 -14.27 6.87
CA GLY A 111 1.23 -14.89 8.14
C GLY A 111 1.01 -14.02 9.39
N GLY A 112 0.46 -12.81 9.24
CA GLY A 112 -0.07 -12.03 10.35
C GLY A 112 -1.48 -12.48 10.66
N ASP A 113 -1.63 -13.23 11.75
CA ASP A 113 -2.91 -13.60 12.33
C ASP A 113 -3.74 -12.32 12.56
N ASP A 114 -4.91 -12.22 11.93
CA ASP A 114 -5.87 -11.16 12.22
C ASP A 114 -6.66 -11.45 13.52
N GLY A 115 -6.29 -12.51 14.25
CA GLY A 115 -6.92 -12.91 15.49
C GLY A 115 -8.38 -13.30 15.30
N SER A 116 -8.80 -13.59 14.07
CA SER A 116 -10.20 -13.85 13.72
C SER A 116 -10.51 -15.33 13.44
N ASP A 117 -9.57 -16.24 13.77
CA ASP A 117 -9.74 -17.69 13.65
C ASP A 117 -9.96 -18.42 15.01
N ALA A 118 -10.75 -17.81 15.91
CA ALA A 118 -11.12 -18.44 17.20
C ALA A 118 -12.60 -18.31 17.58
N ALA A 119 -13.52 -18.25 16.61
CA ALA A 119 -14.96 -18.29 16.90
C ALA A 119 -15.80 -18.94 15.81
N ALA A 120 -15.43 -20.15 15.36
CA ALA A 120 -16.34 -21.04 14.64
C ALA A 120 -15.80 -22.49 14.60
N ALA A 121 -15.83 -23.19 15.73
CA ALA A 121 -15.87 -24.66 15.79
C ALA A 121 -16.46 -25.10 17.14
#